data_AF-A0A931RD06-F1
#
_entry.id   AF-A0A931RD06-F1
#
_cell.length_a   1.000
_cell.length_b   1.000
_cell.length_c   1.000
_cell.angle_alpha   90.00
_cell.angle_beta   90.00
_cell.angle_gamma   90.00
#
_symmetry.space_group_name_H-M   'P 1'
#
loop_
_entity.id
_entity.type
_entity.pdbx_description
1 polymer ?
#
loop_
_entity_poly.entity_id
_entity_poly.type
_entity_poly.pdbx_seq_one_letter_code
_entity_poly.pdbx_strand_id
1 'polypeptide(L)'
;MSYVTKSFDRRIVELLRSGSVGFMPSDTIYGLSCRALDEAAVRRLRKIKDRDKNEPLIVLISNITQLKELGIVLTDAAPALRYWPGRLTIICNAKSAPPWLHRGTKTLAVRQPDNEELRNLIDKTGPLISTSANLAGNKPALTVNKAQKYFGEKLDFYVDKGAINRKPSTIIRATFSKVEVVRQGAVKIKEIG
;
A
#
# COMPACT_ATOMS: atom_id res chain seq x y z
N MET A 1 -17.71 -17.04 5.36
CA MET A 1 -17.27 -16.92 3.95
C MET A 1 -16.96 -15.48 3.58
N SER A 2 -15.70 -15.20 3.25
CA SER A 2 -15.22 -13.91 2.75
C SER A 2 -15.84 -13.56 1.39
N TYR A 3 -16.07 -12.27 1.15
CA TYR A 3 -16.59 -11.79 -0.13
C TYR A 3 -15.55 -11.91 -1.26
N VAL A 4 -15.92 -12.43 -2.43
CA VAL A 4 -15.02 -12.54 -3.59
C VAL A 4 -15.65 -11.85 -4.79
N THR A 5 -14.91 -10.98 -5.46
CA THR A 5 -15.37 -10.21 -6.63
C THR A 5 -14.26 -10.04 -7.66
N LYS A 6 -14.62 -9.63 -8.89
CA LYS A 6 -13.66 -9.35 -9.98
C LYS A 6 -13.43 -7.85 -10.22
N SER A 7 -14.03 -6.97 -9.40
CA SER A 7 -13.96 -5.52 -9.57
C SER A 7 -13.87 -4.78 -8.24
N PHE A 8 -13.48 -3.51 -8.29
CA PHE A 8 -13.64 -2.60 -7.15
C PHE A 8 -15.07 -2.04 -7.11
N ASP A 9 -16.03 -2.92 -6.88
CA ASP A 9 -17.45 -2.57 -6.80
C ASP A 9 -17.83 -1.81 -5.52
N ARG A 10 -19.10 -1.43 -5.43
CA ARG A 10 -19.66 -0.70 -4.30
C ARG A 10 -19.47 -1.43 -2.97
N ARG A 11 -19.53 -2.76 -2.95
CA ARG A 11 -19.39 -3.55 -1.72
C ARG A 11 -17.97 -3.51 -1.19
N ILE A 12 -16.96 -3.47 -2.07
CA ILE A 12 -15.56 -3.24 -1.65
C ILE A 12 -15.39 -1.88 -0.97
N VAL A 13 -16.01 -0.83 -1.50
CA VAL A 13 -16.00 0.51 -0.88
C VAL A 13 -16.61 0.46 0.52
N GLU A 14 -17.78 -0.17 0.67
CA GLU A 14 -18.49 -0.30 1.95
C GLU A 14 -17.68 -1.09 2.98
N LEU A 15 -17.10 -2.23 2.56
CA LEU A 15 -16.25 -3.06 3.41
C LEU A 15 -15.00 -2.29 3.88
N LEU A 16 -14.31 -1.59 2.98
CA LEU A 16 -13.16 -0.78 3.38
C LEU A 16 -13.58 0.33 4.35
N ARG A 17 -14.70 1.01 4.10
CA ARG A 17 -15.23 2.05 4.99
C ARG A 17 -15.59 1.53 6.38
N SER A 18 -16.01 0.27 6.50
CA SER A 18 -16.33 -0.38 7.78
C SER A 18 -15.11 -1.00 8.51
N GLY A 19 -13.89 -0.73 8.04
CA GLY A 19 -12.66 -1.22 8.69
C GLY A 19 -12.24 -2.64 8.29
N SER A 20 -12.77 -3.14 7.17
CA SER A 20 -12.41 -4.46 6.65
C SER A 20 -10.96 -4.51 6.13
N VAL A 21 -10.38 -5.71 6.17
CA VAL A 21 -9.08 -6.05 5.63
C VAL A 21 -9.28 -7.06 4.50
N GLY A 22 -8.72 -6.78 3.33
CA GLY A 22 -8.89 -7.65 2.16
C GLY A 22 -7.63 -7.83 1.34
N PHE A 23 -7.71 -8.76 0.40
CA PHE A 23 -6.68 -9.02 -0.59
C PHE A 23 -7.10 -8.43 -1.92
N MET A 24 -6.29 -7.53 -2.48
CA MET A 24 -6.62 -6.84 -3.72
C MET A 24 -5.37 -6.51 -4.54
N PRO A 25 -5.51 -6.40 -5.87
CA PRO A 25 -4.39 -6.06 -6.73
C PRO A 25 -4.07 -4.56 -6.67
N SER A 26 -2.81 -4.23 -6.96
CA SER A 26 -2.42 -2.88 -7.36
C SER A 26 -1.92 -2.87 -8.81
N ASP A 27 -1.47 -1.70 -9.27
CA ASP A 27 -0.66 -1.50 -10.47
C ASP A 27 0.66 -2.31 -10.53
N THR A 28 1.12 -2.89 -9.40
CA THR A 28 2.30 -3.76 -9.31
C THR A 28 1.94 -5.20 -8.96
N ILE A 29 1.58 -5.48 -7.71
CA ILE A 29 1.40 -6.84 -7.18
C ILE A 29 0.12 -6.88 -6.36
N TYR A 30 -0.32 -8.07 -6.00
CA TYR A 30 -1.33 -8.22 -4.96
C TYR A 30 -0.78 -7.81 -3.58
N GLY A 31 -1.68 -7.27 -2.75
CA GLY A 31 -1.38 -6.95 -1.37
C GLY A 31 -2.57 -7.16 -0.44
N LEU A 32 -2.26 -7.19 0.85
CA LEU A 32 -3.27 -6.98 1.88
C LEU A 32 -3.49 -5.47 2.03
N SER A 33 -4.75 -5.09 2.12
CA SER A 33 -5.18 -3.70 2.14
C SER A 33 -6.25 -3.44 3.17
N CYS A 34 -6.20 -2.26 3.76
CA CYS A 34 -7.21 -1.68 4.64
C CYS A 34 -7.11 -0.16 4.58
N ARG A 35 -8.05 0.58 5.18
CA ARG A 35 -7.92 2.04 5.30
C ARG A 35 -6.74 2.41 6.20
N ALA A 36 -5.91 3.36 5.76
CA ALA A 36 -4.72 3.78 6.49
C ALA A 36 -5.06 4.61 7.73
N LEU A 37 -6.10 5.42 7.65
CA LEU A 37 -6.56 6.28 8.75
C LEU A 37 -7.47 5.56 9.75
N ASP A 38 -7.68 4.24 9.57
CA ASP A 38 -8.40 3.40 10.52
C ASP A 38 -7.39 2.58 11.35
N GLU A 39 -7.15 3.03 12.59
CA GLU A 39 -6.18 2.38 13.47
C GLU A 39 -6.54 0.91 13.74
N ALA A 40 -7.82 0.59 13.94
CA ALA A 40 -8.26 -0.76 14.24
C ALA A 40 -8.02 -1.69 13.06
N ALA A 41 -8.32 -1.25 11.84
CA ALA A 41 -8.06 -2.00 10.62
C ALA A 41 -6.56 -2.21 10.39
N VAL A 42 -5.72 -1.19 10.61
CA VAL A 42 -4.25 -1.31 10.49
C VAL A 42 -3.69 -2.30 11.51
N ARG A 43 -4.15 -2.23 12.77
CA ARG A 43 -3.76 -3.19 13.83
C ARG A 43 -4.19 -4.61 13.46
N ARG A 44 -5.40 -4.79 12.94
CA ARG A 44 -5.90 -6.11 12.50
C ARG A 44 -5.09 -6.66 11.32
N LEU A 45 -4.82 -5.85 10.30
CA LEU A 45 -3.99 -6.24 9.16
C LEU A 45 -2.61 -6.74 9.61
N ARG A 46 -1.97 -6.04 10.55
CA ARG A 46 -0.68 -6.47 11.13
C ARG A 46 -0.79 -7.81 11.87
N LYS A 47 -1.83 -8.00 12.69
CA LYS A 47 -2.09 -9.28 13.37
C LYS A 47 -2.28 -10.43 12.39
N ILE A 48 -3.01 -10.20 11.28
CA ILE A 48 -3.25 -11.22 10.25
C ILE A 48 -1.95 -11.65 9.57
N LYS A 49 -1.03 -10.71 9.33
CA LYS A 49 0.28 -11.01 8.72
C LYS A 49 1.21 -11.79 9.63
N ASP A 50 0.95 -11.82 10.93
CA ASP A 50 1.80 -12.49 11.93
C ASP A 50 3.28 -12.11 11.76
N ARG A 51 3.54 -10.80 11.62
CA ARG A 51 4.87 -10.24 11.38
C ARG A 51 5.27 -9.30 12.49
N ASP A 52 6.58 -9.06 12.58
CA ASP A 52 7.16 -8.02 13.42
C ASP A 52 6.35 -6.72 13.26
N LYS A 53 5.91 -6.19 14.40
CA LYS A 53 5.17 -4.93 14.50
C LYS A 53 5.91 -3.82 13.76
N ASN A 54 7.23 -3.93 13.60
CA ASN A 54 8.09 -2.93 12.97
C ASN A 54 8.12 -2.94 11.44
N GLU A 55 7.48 -3.89 10.74
CA GLU A 55 7.55 -3.90 9.26
C GLU A 55 6.92 -2.64 8.64
N PRO A 56 7.61 -1.96 7.71
CA PRO A 56 7.07 -0.84 6.96
C PRO A 56 5.83 -1.20 6.15
N LEU A 57 4.82 -0.35 6.22
CA LEU A 57 3.66 -0.38 5.34
C LEU A 57 3.82 0.66 4.24
N ILE A 58 3.27 0.37 3.06
CA ILE A 58 3.13 1.35 1.99
C ILE A 58 1.71 1.91 2.08
N VAL A 59 1.59 3.23 2.01
CA VAL A 59 0.31 3.92 1.88
C VAL A 59 0.08 4.26 0.41
N LEU A 60 -1.07 3.90 -0.11
CA LEU A 60 -1.54 4.25 -1.44
C LEU A 60 -2.46 5.46 -1.36
N ILE A 61 -2.19 6.44 -2.21
CA ILE A 61 -3.01 7.65 -2.39
C ILE A 61 -3.53 7.71 -3.83
N SER A 62 -4.70 8.28 -4.04
CA SER A 62 -5.23 8.52 -5.39
C SER A 62 -4.55 9.73 -6.05
N ASN A 63 -4.28 10.76 -5.24
CA ASN A 63 -3.68 12.01 -5.69
C ASN A 63 -2.85 12.67 -4.57
N ILE A 64 -1.99 13.61 -4.96
CA ILE A 64 -1.02 14.26 -4.06
C ILE A 64 -1.69 15.02 -2.90
N THR A 65 -2.92 15.51 -3.07
CA THR A 65 -3.60 16.28 -2.02
C THR A 65 -3.91 15.43 -0.78
N GLN A 66 -4.10 14.11 -0.94
CA GLN A 66 -4.32 13.18 0.17
C GLN A 66 -3.10 13.00 1.10
N LEU A 67 -1.92 13.48 0.71
CA LEU A 67 -0.78 13.53 1.63
C LEU A 67 -1.05 14.41 2.84
N LYS A 68 -1.87 15.45 2.67
CA LYS A 68 -2.30 16.32 3.77
C LYS A 68 -3.12 15.54 4.80
N GLU A 69 -3.97 14.61 4.36
CA GLU A 69 -4.72 13.72 5.26
C GLU A 69 -3.80 12.80 6.08
N LEU A 70 -2.61 12.51 5.57
CA LEU A 70 -1.57 11.75 6.25
C LEU A 70 -0.61 12.62 7.07
N GLY A 71 -0.83 13.95 7.14
CA GLY A 71 0.10 14.86 7.82
C GLY A 71 1.48 14.96 7.14
N ILE A 72 1.55 14.69 5.83
CA ILE A 72 2.78 14.71 5.03
C ILE A 72 2.82 15.97 4.16
N VAL A 73 3.94 16.67 4.21
CA VAL A 73 4.28 17.75 3.28
C VAL A 73 5.47 17.30 2.44
N LEU A 74 5.29 17.24 1.12
CA LEU A 74 6.36 16.95 0.18
C LEU A 74 7.13 18.23 -0.12
N THR A 75 8.17 18.51 0.65
CA THR A 75 9.12 19.57 0.31
C THR A 75 10.26 18.99 -0.52
N ASP A 76 10.91 17.92 -0.05
CA ASP A 76 12.24 17.57 -0.55
C ASP A 76 12.24 16.59 -1.73
N ALA A 77 11.17 15.81 -1.92
CA ALA A 77 11.12 14.77 -2.95
C ALA A 77 10.46 15.21 -4.27
N ALA A 78 10.33 16.52 -4.51
CA ALA A 78 9.62 17.08 -5.66
C ALA A 78 10.09 16.50 -7.02
N PRO A 79 11.40 16.33 -7.31
CA PRO A 79 11.84 15.76 -8.58
C PRO A 79 11.38 14.31 -8.81
N ALA A 80 11.17 13.53 -7.74
CA ALA A 80 10.72 12.15 -7.83
C ALA A 80 9.21 12.03 -8.11
N LEU A 81 8.44 13.11 -7.94
CA LEU A 81 6.99 13.10 -8.21
C LEU A 81 6.66 12.94 -9.68
N ARG A 82 7.60 13.19 -10.61
CA ARG A 82 7.43 12.90 -12.04
C ARG A 82 7.16 11.42 -12.35
N TYR A 83 7.46 10.52 -11.41
CA TYR A 83 7.20 9.09 -11.53
C TYR A 83 5.83 8.69 -10.93
N TRP A 84 5.06 9.66 -10.44
CA TRP A 84 3.69 9.49 -9.99
C TRP A 84 2.70 10.12 -10.99
N PRO A 85 1.56 9.46 -11.25
CA PRO A 85 1.21 8.11 -10.83
C PRO A 85 2.15 7.04 -11.40
N GLY A 86 2.48 6.02 -10.62
CA GLY A 86 3.39 4.98 -11.09
C GLY A 86 3.93 4.04 -10.02
N ARG A 87 4.88 3.22 -10.45
CA ARG A 87 5.45 2.12 -9.66
C ARG A 87 6.65 2.54 -8.80
N LEU A 88 6.69 3.80 -8.39
CA LEU A 88 7.67 4.36 -7.45
C LEU A 88 7.01 4.58 -6.09
N THR A 89 7.68 4.16 -5.03
CA THR A 89 7.31 4.44 -3.64
C THR A 89 8.36 5.37 -3.05
N ILE A 90 7.91 6.47 -2.44
CA ILE A 90 8.78 7.48 -1.84
C ILE A 90 8.62 7.40 -0.32
N ILE A 91 9.74 7.30 0.40
CA ILE A 91 9.76 7.43 1.85
C ILE A 91 9.74 8.91 2.21
N CYS A 92 8.60 9.38 2.73
CA CYS A 92 8.37 10.75 3.12
C CYS A 92 8.61 10.95 4.63
N ASN A 93 9.01 12.15 5.02
CA ASN A 93 8.88 12.61 6.40
C ASN A 93 7.39 12.66 6.76
N ALA A 94 7.06 12.05 7.89
CA ALA A 94 5.69 11.84 8.34
C ALA A 94 5.60 12.02 9.87
N LYS A 95 6.32 13.00 10.42
CA LYS A 95 6.32 13.33 11.86
C LYS A 95 4.92 13.60 12.42
N SER A 96 4.05 14.21 11.62
CA SER A 96 2.67 14.55 11.99
C SER A 96 1.66 13.50 11.56
N ALA A 97 2.11 12.41 10.93
CA ALA A 97 1.21 11.33 10.55
C ALA A 97 0.75 10.54 11.78
N PRO A 98 -0.39 9.84 11.71
CA PRO A 98 -0.84 8.98 12.78
C PRO A 98 0.23 7.98 13.27
N PRO A 99 0.46 7.85 14.60
CA PRO A 99 1.54 7.02 15.14
C PRO A 99 1.49 5.53 14.74
N TRP A 100 0.29 4.98 14.54
CA TRP A 100 0.09 3.60 14.12
C TRP A 100 0.63 3.31 12.71
N LEU A 101 0.79 4.34 11.88
CA LEU A 101 1.36 4.23 10.55
C LEU A 101 2.89 4.21 10.60
N HIS A 102 3.50 5.23 11.22
CA HIS A 102 4.95 5.43 11.16
C HIS A 102 5.72 4.70 12.27
N ARG A 103 5.06 4.20 13.32
CA ARG A 103 5.68 3.36 14.38
C ARG A 103 6.92 3.96 15.02
N GLY A 104 6.87 5.24 15.35
CA GLY A 104 8.03 5.97 15.92
C GLY A 104 9.14 6.36 14.92
N THR A 105 9.18 5.80 13.71
CA THR A 105 10.23 6.16 12.72
C THR A 105 10.03 7.56 12.12
N LYS A 106 8.84 8.15 12.31
CA LYS A 106 8.46 9.47 11.78
C LYS A 106 8.57 9.56 10.25
N THR A 107 8.46 8.42 9.56
CA THR A 107 8.52 8.31 8.10
C THR A 107 7.45 7.37 7.57
N LEU A 108 6.92 7.64 6.37
CA LEU A 108 5.98 6.75 5.68
C LEU A 108 6.39 6.51 4.24
N ALA A 109 6.29 5.26 3.80
CA ALA A 109 6.43 4.92 2.40
C ALA A 109 5.09 5.18 1.70
N VAL A 110 5.05 6.09 0.74
CA VAL A 110 3.82 6.47 0.03
C VAL A 110 3.97 6.18 -1.46
N ARG A 111 2.86 5.88 -2.14
CA ARG A 111 2.81 5.71 -3.60
C ARG A 111 1.47 6.18 -4.15
N GLN A 112 1.50 6.89 -5.26
CA GLN A 112 0.33 7.10 -6.10
C GLN A 112 0.35 6.06 -7.24
N PRO A 113 -0.50 5.01 -7.21
CA PRO A 113 -0.43 3.92 -8.18
C PRO A 113 -0.93 4.36 -9.56
N ASP A 114 -0.34 3.80 -10.62
CA ASP A 114 -0.84 4.01 -11.98
C ASP A 114 -1.92 2.99 -12.38
N ASN A 115 -3.07 3.11 -11.72
CA ASN A 115 -4.26 2.31 -12.00
C ASN A 115 -5.50 3.13 -11.64
N GLU A 116 -6.29 3.51 -12.65
CA GLU A 116 -7.45 4.39 -12.47
C GLU A 116 -8.53 3.77 -11.60
N GLU A 117 -8.88 2.50 -11.79
CA GLU A 117 -9.88 1.77 -10.97
C GLU A 117 -9.51 1.83 -9.48
N LEU A 118 -8.23 1.62 -9.17
CA LEU A 118 -7.68 1.69 -7.82
C LEU A 118 -7.66 3.12 -7.26
N ARG A 119 -7.29 4.11 -8.06
CA ARG A 119 -7.33 5.52 -7.62
C ARG A 119 -8.77 5.94 -7.30
N ASN A 120 -9.74 5.55 -8.13
CA ASN A 120 -11.17 5.79 -7.89
C ASN A 120 -11.67 5.11 -6.61
N LEU A 121 -11.16 3.92 -6.29
CA LEU A 121 -11.45 3.25 -5.01
C LEU A 121 -10.86 4.04 -3.83
N ILE A 122 -9.61 4.51 -3.95
CA ILE A 122 -8.93 5.31 -2.92
C ILE A 122 -9.62 6.66 -2.72
N ASP A 123 -10.10 7.33 -3.77
CA ASP A 123 -10.89 8.57 -3.64
C ASP A 123 -12.16 8.35 -2.81
N LYS A 124 -12.82 7.20 -2.96
CA LYS A 124 -14.05 6.87 -2.23
C LYS A 124 -13.78 6.42 -0.79
N THR A 125 -12.60 5.89 -0.49
CA THR A 125 -12.30 5.25 0.80
C THR A 125 -11.28 6.02 1.65
N GLY A 126 -10.58 6.98 1.06
CA GLY A 126 -9.38 7.58 1.63
C GLY A 126 -8.14 6.70 1.42
N PRO A 127 -6.95 7.16 1.86
CA PRO A 127 -5.69 6.43 1.68
C PRO A 127 -5.75 5.00 2.19
N LEU A 128 -5.16 4.07 1.42
CA LEU A 128 -5.17 2.64 1.73
C LEU A 128 -3.78 2.14 2.09
N ILE A 129 -3.67 1.26 3.08
CA ILE A 129 -2.47 0.43 3.24
C ILE A 129 -2.39 -0.56 2.09
N SER A 130 -1.17 -0.84 1.63
CA SER A 130 -0.86 -1.99 0.79
C SER A 130 0.46 -2.61 1.23
N THR A 131 0.44 -3.89 1.52
CA THR A 131 1.63 -4.66 1.89
C THR A 131 1.62 -6.02 1.22
N SER A 132 2.78 -6.66 1.05
CA SER A 132 2.89 -7.94 0.35
C SER A 132 1.98 -9.00 0.97
N ALA A 133 1.28 -9.75 0.13
CA ALA A 133 0.31 -10.75 0.59
C ALA A 133 0.96 -12.10 0.90
N ASN A 134 1.72 -12.17 1.99
CA ASN A 134 2.34 -13.39 2.49
C ASN A 134 2.38 -13.41 4.03
N LEU A 135 2.37 -14.63 4.57
CA LEU A 135 2.80 -14.90 5.93
C LEU A 135 4.33 -14.75 6.05
N ALA A 136 4.84 -14.59 7.27
CA ALA A 136 6.28 -14.58 7.53
C ALA A 136 6.99 -15.79 6.86
N GLY A 137 8.17 -15.55 6.27
CA GLY A 137 8.95 -16.58 5.55
C GLY A 137 8.42 -17.02 4.18
N ASN A 138 7.16 -16.73 3.84
CA ASN A 138 6.55 -17.21 2.59
C ASN A 138 6.68 -16.22 1.42
N LYS A 139 6.64 -16.76 0.18
CA LYS A 139 6.51 -15.93 -1.03
C LYS A 139 5.13 -15.26 -1.09
N PRO A 140 5.02 -14.01 -1.60
CA PRO A 140 3.75 -13.34 -1.89
C PRO A 140 2.78 -14.20 -2.70
N ALA A 141 1.52 -14.21 -2.29
CA ALA A 141 0.44 -14.81 -3.07
C ALA A 141 0.20 -14.02 -4.36
N LEU A 142 0.23 -14.72 -5.50
CA LEU A 142 0.05 -14.13 -6.83
C LEU A 142 -1.39 -14.31 -7.37
N THR A 143 -2.21 -15.07 -6.66
CA THR A 143 -3.59 -15.42 -7.01
C THR A 143 -4.47 -15.42 -5.77
N VAL A 144 -5.78 -15.22 -5.95
CA VAL A 144 -6.78 -15.33 -4.86
C VAL A 144 -6.75 -16.74 -4.24
N ASN A 145 -6.67 -17.80 -5.04
CA ASN A 145 -6.58 -19.18 -4.52
C ASN A 145 -5.38 -19.37 -3.58
N LYS A 146 -4.21 -18.80 -3.90
CA LYS A 146 -3.04 -18.88 -3.01
C LYS A 146 -3.23 -18.02 -1.76
N ALA A 147 -3.85 -16.84 -1.89
CA ALA A 147 -4.15 -15.97 -0.77
C ALA A 147 -5.19 -16.58 0.19
N GLN A 148 -6.19 -17.29 -0.32
CA GLN A 148 -7.16 -18.04 0.49
C GLN A 148 -6.48 -19.18 1.26
N LYS A 149 -5.50 -19.87 0.67
CA LYS A 149 -4.69 -20.86 1.41
C LYS A 149 -3.88 -20.24 2.54
N TYR A 150 -3.41 -19.00 2.39
CA TYR A 150 -2.65 -18.30 3.43
C TYR A 150 -3.52 -17.69 4.52
N PHE A 151 -4.64 -17.08 4.14
CA PHE A 151 -5.39 -16.20 5.02
C PHE A 151 -6.83 -16.67 5.28
N GLY A 152 -7.42 -17.47 4.39
CA GLY A 152 -8.78 -18.00 4.54
C GLY A 152 -9.79 -16.96 5.00
N GLU A 153 -10.53 -17.27 6.06
CA GLU A 153 -11.54 -16.36 6.61
C GLU A 153 -10.99 -15.21 7.46
N LYS A 154 -9.66 -15.09 7.60
CA LYS A 154 -9.05 -13.95 8.31
C LYS A 154 -9.23 -12.63 7.55
N LEU A 155 -9.45 -12.69 6.23
CA LEU A 155 -9.74 -11.54 5.37
C LEU A 155 -11.24 -11.47 5.08
N ASP A 156 -11.78 -10.26 5.00
CA ASP A 156 -13.21 -10.07 4.75
C ASP A 156 -13.53 -10.13 3.25
N PHE A 157 -12.56 -9.82 2.39
CA PHE A 157 -12.74 -9.86 0.95
C PHE A 157 -11.49 -10.20 0.14
N TYR A 158 -11.73 -10.63 -1.10
CA TYR A 158 -10.75 -10.91 -2.13
C TYR A 158 -11.21 -10.30 -3.47
N VAL A 159 -10.33 -9.56 -4.14
CA VAL A 159 -10.57 -9.07 -5.51
C VAL A 159 -9.74 -9.90 -6.48
N ASP A 160 -10.39 -10.72 -7.30
CA ASP A 160 -9.76 -11.62 -8.26
C ASP A 160 -9.65 -10.99 -9.65
N LYS A 161 -8.46 -10.51 -10.00
CA LYS A 161 -8.09 -10.06 -11.36
C LYS A 161 -7.19 -11.10 -12.06
N GLY A 162 -7.26 -12.37 -11.67
CA GLY A 162 -6.39 -13.43 -12.16
C GLY A 162 -4.98 -13.38 -11.57
N ALA A 163 -4.05 -14.10 -12.18
CA ALA A 163 -2.66 -14.17 -11.72
C ALA A 163 -1.89 -12.89 -12.05
N ILE A 164 -1.23 -12.30 -11.05
CA ILE A 164 -0.36 -11.13 -11.24
C ILE A 164 1.04 -11.49 -10.75
N ASN A 165 1.95 -11.68 -11.72
CA ASN A 165 3.38 -11.91 -11.47
C ASN A 165 4.19 -10.75 -12.06
N ARG A 166 4.37 -9.68 -11.29
CA ARG A 166 5.13 -8.49 -11.69
C ARG A 166 6.12 -8.11 -10.58
N LYS A 167 7.08 -7.25 -10.93
CA LYS A 167 7.99 -6.68 -9.93
C LYS A 167 7.24 -5.70 -9.00
N PRO A 168 7.58 -5.67 -7.70
CA PRO A 168 7.05 -4.66 -6.79
C PRO A 168 7.57 -3.26 -7.16
N SER A 169 7.01 -2.22 -6.53
CA SER A 169 7.49 -0.86 -6.70
C SER A 169 8.96 -0.71 -6.27
N THR A 170 9.66 0.22 -6.93
CA THR A 170 10.94 0.72 -6.43
C THR A 170 10.68 1.59 -5.22
N ILE A 171 11.46 1.45 -4.15
CA ILE A 171 11.37 2.27 -2.94
C ILE A 171 12.61 3.14 -2.88
N ILE A 172 12.41 4.44 -2.74
CA ILE A 172 13.50 5.41 -2.57
C ILE A 172 13.29 6.28 -1.34
N ARG A 173 14.39 6.81 -0.82
CA ARG A 173 14.41 8.02 0.00
C ARG A 173 14.98 9.14 -0.86
N ALA A 174 14.28 10.25 -0.95
CA ALA A 174 14.68 11.35 -1.82
C ALA A 174 14.63 12.69 -1.09
N THR A 175 15.61 13.53 -1.41
CA THR A 175 15.69 14.95 -1.08
C THR A 175 15.96 15.73 -2.37
N PHE A 176 16.08 17.05 -2.31
CA PHE A 176 16.32 17.87 -3.50
C PHE A 176 17.63 17.52 -4.23
N SER A 177 18.68 17.16 -3.49
CA SER A 177 20.01 16.86 -4.04
C SER A 177 20.37 15.38 -4.02
N LYS A 178 19.73 14.57 -3.17
CA LYS A 178 20.11 13.17 -2.95
C LYS A 178 18.97 12.20 -3.16
N VAL A 179 19.24 11.09 -3.84
CA VAL A 179 18.34 9.95 -4.02
C VAL A 179 19.05 8.66 -3.58
N GLU A 180 18.47 7.97 -2.61
CA GLU A 180 18.88 6.67 -2.09
C GLU A 180 17.88 5.60 -2.53
N VAL A 181 18.35 4.50 -3.11
CA VAL A 181 17.47 3.40 -3.54
C VAL A 181 17.40 2.34 -2.44
N VAL A 182 16.37 2.44 -1.59
CA VAL A 182 16.13 1.48 -0.50
C VAL A 182 15.77 0.08 -1.03
N ARG A 183 15.04 0.01 -2.14
CA ARG A 183 14.76 -1.24 -2.84
C ARG A 183 14.54 -1.01 -4.33
N GLN A 184 15.37 -1.63 -5.16
CA GLN A 184 15.15 -1.61 -6.61
C GLN A 184 13.96 -2.50 -7.00
N GLY A 185 12.99 -1.92 -7.72
CA GLY A 185 11.78 -2.60 -8.20
C GLY A 185 11.53 -2.34 -9.68
N ALA A 186 10.26 -2.13 -10.04
CA ALA A 186 9.81 -1.95 -11.41
C ALA A 186 10.34 -0.68 -12.10
N VAL A 187 10.70 0.37 -11.36
CA VAL A 187 11.23 1.63 -11.92
C VAL A 187 12.74 1.67 -11.69
N LYS A 188 13.56 1.67 -12.74
CA LYS A 188 15.02 1.84 -12.59
C LYS A 188 15.32 3.28 -12.17
N ILE A 189 15.83 3.44 -10.95
CA ILE A 189 16.30 4.72 -10.42
C ILE A 189 17.79 4.55 -10.12
N LYS A 190 18.60 5.55 -10.45
CA LYS A 190 20.00 5.59 -10.07
C LYS A 190 20.14 6.43 -8.80
N GLU A 191 21.07 6.05 -7.94
CA GLU A 191 21.44 6.89 -6.81
C GLU A 191 22.09 8.18 -7.31
N ILE A 192 21.80 9.26 -6.62
CA ILE A 192 22.35 10.60 -6.87
C ILE A 192 22.76 11.14 -5.50
N GLY A 193 23.96 11.70 -5.41
CA GLY A 193 24.53 12.24 -4.18
C GLY A 193 25.26 13.54 -4.42
#